data_AF-A0A1Q7VKD3-F1
#
_entry.id   AF-A0A1Q7VKD3-F1
#
_cell.length_a   1.000
_cell.length_b   1.000
_cell.length_c   1.000
_cell.angle_alpha   90.00
_cell.angle_beta   90.00
_cell.angle_gamma   90.00
#
_symmetry.space_group_name_H-M   'P 1'
#
loop_
_entity.id
_entity.type
_entity.pdbx_description
1 polymer ?
#
loop_
_entity_poly.entity_id
_entity_poly.type
_entity_poly.pdbx_seq_one_letter_code
_entity_poly.pdbx_strand_id
1 'polypeptide(L)'
;MRETVERGVAQLREPQTAEQLHDDLVHTLRQLRGEDASTATGRTGRALAIEGFTWTLRGIDARLEMTRNDSGNLEASVRDAARADRDLRKGARLLRAAGRSFGIRIGKLNGF
;
A
#
# COMPACT_ATOMS: atom_id res chain seq x y z
N MET A 1 -10.65 1.69 -12.09
CA MET A 1 -9.96 0.47 -11.58
C MET A 1 -8.52 0.34 -11.99
N ARG A 2 -8.21 0.04 -13.26
CA ARG A 2 -6.82 0.00 -13.71
C ARG A 2 -6.07 1.30 -13.38
N GLU A 3 -6.63 2.43 -13.80
CA GLU A 3 -6.09 3.77 -13.54
C GLU A 3 -5.96 4.07 -12.04
N THR A 4 -6.94 3.65 -11.25
CA THR A 4 -6.96 3.80 -9.79
C THR A 4 -5.80 3.05 -9.14
N VAL A 5 -5.52 1.83 -9.61
CA VAL A 5 -4.35 1.05 -9.18
C VAL A 5 -3.04 1.70 -9.64
N GLU A 6 -2.96 2.17 -10.90
CA GLU A 6 -1.78 2.85 -11.42
C GLU A 6 -1.46 4.12 -10.62
N ARG A 7 -2.47 4.95 -10.34
CA ARG A 7 -2.35 6.16 -9.52
C ARG A 7 -1.89 5.83 -8.09
N GLY A 8 -2.55 4.87 -7.43
CA GLY A 8 -2.16 4.46 -6.09
C GLY A 8 -0.73 3.91 -6.02
N VAL A 9 -0.28 3.21 -7.06
CA VAL A 9 1.11 2.74 -7.16
C VAL A 9 2.08 3.88 -7.45
N ALA A 10 1.67 4.89 -8.21
CA ALA A 10 2.49 6.09 -8.46
C ALA A 10 2.69 6.90 -7.18
N GLN A 11 1.64 7.10 -6.38
CA GLN A 11 1.70 7.76 -5.06
C GLN A 11 2.75 7.09 -4.15
N LEU A 12 2.88 5.77 -4.20
CA LEU A 12 3.90 5.05 -3.43
C LEU A 12 5.34 5.38 -3.83
N ARG A 13 5.58 5.95 -5.01
CA ARG A 13 6.93 6.26 -5.53
C ARG A 13 7.29 7.73 -5.40
N GLU A 14 6.30 8.59 -5.15
CA GLU A 14 6.49 10.02 -5.09
C GLU A 14 7.12 10.41 -3.74
N PRO A 15 8.05 11.39 -3.72
CA PRO A 15 8.54 11.94 -2.47
C PRO A 15 7.41 12.69 -1.75
N GLN A 16 6.95 12.14 -0.63
CA GLN A 16 5.92 12.75 0.21
C GLN A 16 6.05 12.29 1.66
N THR A 17 5.35 12.96 2.58
CA THR A 17 5.34 12.54 3.99
C THR A 17 4.52 11.27 4.18
N ALA A 18 4.73 10.59 5.32
CA ALA A 18 3.97 9.38 5.64
C ALA A 18 2.47 9.68 5.84
N GLU A 19 2.14 10.87 6.36
CA GLU A 19 0.77 11.35 6.55
C GLU A 19 0.08 11.62 5.21
N GLN A 20 0.75 12.31 4.28
CA GLN A 20 0.22 12.56 2.94
C GLN A 20 -0.04 11.24 2.20
N LEU A 21 0.94 10.34 2.22
CA LEU A 21 0.79 9.02 1.60
C LEU A 21 -0.33 8.20 2.26
N HIS A 22 -0.49 8.28 3.58
CA HIS A 22 -1.59 7.62 4.28
C HIS A 22 -2.96 8.06 3.73
N ASP A 23 -3.20 9.37 3.66
CA ASP A 23 -4.49 9.92 3.22
C ASP A 23 -4.78 9.60 1.75
N ASP A 24 -3.76 9.67 0.90
CA ASP A 24 -3.80 9.28 -0.50
C ASP A 24 -4.18 7.80 -0.68
N LEU A 25 -3.62 6.91 0.13
CA LEU A 25 -3.94 5.49 0.09
C LEU A 25 -5.34 5.19 0.63
N VAL A 26 -5.80 5.91 1.66
CA VAL A 26 -7.18 5.84 2.14
C VAL A 26 -8.14 6.23 1.02
N HIS A 27 -7.84 7.31 0.30
CA HIS A 27 -8.63 7.74 -0.84
C HIS A 27 -8.65 6.68 -1.97
N THR A 28 -7.48 6.14 -2.33
CA THR A 28 -7.36 5.07 -3.32
C THR A 28 -8.17 3.82 -2.93
N LEU A 29 -8.11 3.40 -1.67
CA LEU A 29 -8.90 2.27 -1.16
C LEU A 29 -10.40 2.54 -1.25
N ARG A 30 -10.85 3.76 -0.92
CA ARG A 30 -12.26 4.14 -1.03
C ARG A 30 -12.73 4.08 -2.49
N GLN A 31 -11.93 4.59 -3.44
CA GLN A 31 -12.24 4.51 -4.86
C GLN A 31 -12.34 3.06 -5.34
N LEU A 32 -11.34 2.22 -5.05
CA LEU A 32 -11.35 0.80 -5.46
C LEU A 32 -12.54 0.04 -4.89
N ARG A 33 -12.94 0.33 -3.64
CA ARG A 33 -14.11 -0.28 -3.00
C ARG A 33 -15.44 0.15 -3.63
N GLY A 34 -15.50 1.34 -4.23
CA GLY A 34 -16.67 1.84 -4.95
C GLY A 34 -16.77 1.39 -6.41
N GLU A 35 -15.68 0.85 -6.97
CA GLU A 35 -15.66 0.36 -8.34
C GLU A 35 -16.04 -1.12 -8.44
N ASP A 36 -16.80 -1.47 -9.46
CA ASP A 36 -17.16 -2.85 -9.80
C ASP A 36 -16.34 -3.39 -10.98
N ALA A 37 -16.06 -4.69 -10.95
CA ALA A 37 -15.37 -5.40 -12.04
C ALA A 37 -16.31 -6.41 -12.71
N SER A 38 -16.56 -6.20 -14.01
CA SER A 38 -17.42 -7.06 -14.83
C SER A 38 -16.78 -8.42 -15.14
N THR A 39 -15.45 -8.50 -15.20
CA THR A 39 -14.72 -9.74 -15.51
C THR A 39 -14.21 -10.45 -14.26
N ALA A 40 -14.07 -11.78 -14.33
CA ALA A 40 -13.49 -12.57 -13.23
C ALA A 40 -12.05 -12.11 -12.91
N THR A 41 -11.23 -11.92 -13.94
CA THR A 41 -9.86 -11.40 -13.80
C THR A 41 -9.83 -10.01 -13.14
N GLY A 42 -10.77 -9.13 -13.53
CA GLY A 42 -10.92 -7.81 -12.90
C GLY A 42 -11.28 -7.91 -11.42
N ARG A 43 -12.20 -8.82 -11.04
CA ARG A 43 -12.56 -9.05 -9.63
C ARG A 43 -11.37 -9.55 -8.81
N THR A 44 -10.60 -10.49 -9.35
CA THR A 44 -9.37 -10.98 -8.70
C THR A 44 -8.33 -9.87 -8.58
N GLY A 45 -8.09 -9.10 -9.64
CA GLY A 45 -7.17 -7.95 -9.63
C GLY A 45 -7.57 -6.92 -8.58
N ARG A 46 -8.86 -6.61 -8.47
CA ARG A 46 -9.42 -5.69 -7.48
C ARG A 46 -9.19 -6.17 -6.06
N ALA A 47 -9.50 -7.44 -5.78
CA ALA A 47 -9.31 -8.00 -4.45
C ALA A 47 -7.84 -7.93 -4.02
N LEU A 48 -6.92 -8.30 -4.93
CA LEU A 48 -5.48 -8.19 -4.70
C LEU A 48 -5.02 -6.74 -4.49
N ALA A 49 -5.57 -5.79 -5.26
CA ALA A 49 -5.24 -4.37 -5.11
C ALA A 49 -5.69 -3.84 -3.75
N ILE A 50 -6.94 -4.12 -3.36
CA ILE A 50 -7.49 -3.70 -2.06
C ILE A 50 -6.66 -4.31 -0.93
N GLU A 51 -6.34 -5.60 -0.99
CA GLU A 51 -5.52 -6.24 0.04
C GLU A 51 -4.10 -5.64 0.06
N GLY A 52 -3.50 -5.42 -1.10
CA GLY A 52 -2.17 -4.83 -1.23
C GLY A 52 -2.07 -3.42 -0.67
N PHE A 53 -3.01 -2.53 -1.01
CA PHE A 53 -3.07 -1.19 -0.45
C PHE A 53 -3.39 -1.19 1.05
N THR A 54 -4.22 -2.14 1.53
CA THR A 54 -4.50 -2.28 2.97
C THR A 54 -3.24 -2.67 3.76
N TRP A 55 -2.45 -3.63 3.26
CA TRP A 55 -1.17 -3.98 3.89
C TRP A 55 -0.16 -2.84 3.84
N THR A 56 -0.15 -2.10 2.74
CA THR A 56 0.72 -0.93 2.59
C THR A 56 0.37 0.17 3.58
N LEU A 57 -0.93 0.46 3.76
CA LEU A 57 -1.43 1.41 4.75
C LEU A 57 -1.02 1.02 6.17
N ARG A 58 -1.17 -0.26 6.55
CA ARG A 58 -0.71 -0.77 7.86
C ARG A 58 0.78 -0.57 8.10
N GLY A 59 1.59 -0.71 7.04
CA GLY A 59 3.03 -0.46 7.12
C GLY A 59 3.36 1.02 7.35
N ILE A 60 2.58 1.92 6.73
CA ILE A 60 2.70 3.37 6.94
C ILE A 60 2.23 3.77 8.34
N ASP A 61 1.14 3.19 8.84
CA ASP A 61 0.66 3.40 10.21
C ASP A 61 1.75 3.04 11.22
N ALA A 62 2.39 1.87 11.06
CA ALA A 62 3.50 1.45 11.91
C ALA A 62 4.69 2.42 11.82
N ARG A 63 4.97 3.00 10.66
CA ARG A 63 6.03 4.02 10.52
C ARG A 63 5.66 5.34 11.21
N LEU A 64 4.40 5.74 11.19
CA LEU A 64 3.90 6.89 11.94
C LEU A 64 3.95 6.63 13.46
N GLU A 65 3.63 5.42 13.91
CA GLU A 65 3.77 4.98 15.31
C GLU A 65 5.24 5.05 15.77
N MET A 66 6.16 4.53 14.96
CA MET A 66 7.60 4.59 15.20
C MET A 66 8.08 6.02 15.44
N THR A 67 7.73 6.97 14.55
CA THR A 67 8.10 8.39 14.68
C THR A 67 7.55 9.02 15.96
N ARG A 68 6.35 8.63 16.40
CA ARG A 68 5.78 9.10 17.68
C ARG A 68 6.52 8.52 18.89
N ASN A 69 6.90 7.24 18.80
CA ASN A 69 7.56 6.49 19.88
C ASN A 69 9.07 6.81 20.01
N ASP A 70 9.66 7.46 19.00
CA ASP A 70 11.09 7.82 18.96
C ASP A 70 11.50 8.84 20.06
N SER A 71 10.52 9.39 20.79
CA SER A 71 10.71 10.32 21.91
C SER A 71 11.05 9.66 23.26
N GLY A 72 11.26 8.34 23.33
CA GLY A 72 11.74 7.70 24.55
C GLY A 72 11.62 6.17 24.65
N ASN A 73 11.13 5.48 23.62
CA ASN A 73 10.93 4.03 23.66
C ASN A 73 11.56 3.33 22.44
N LEU A 74 12.88 3.12 22.51
CA LEU A 74 13.66 2.47 21.44
C LEU A 74 13.14 1.07 21.10
N GLU A 75 12.71 0.27 22.08
CA GLU A 75 12.21 -1.08 21.83
C GLU A 75 10.91 -1.05 21.02
N ALA A 76 9.99 -0.12 21.34
CA ALA A 76 8.78 0.09 20.57
C ALA A 76 9.10 0.56 19.14
N SER A 77 10.01 1.52 18.99
CA SER A 77 10.45 2.04 17.68
C SER A 77 11.00 0.93 16.78
N VAL A 78 11.86 0.04 17.31
CA VAL A 78 12.40 -1.12 16.55
C VAL A 78 11.30 -2.11 16.15
N ARG A 79 10.35 -2.38 17.06
CA ARG A 79 9.23 -3.29 16.78
C ARG A 79 8.32 -2.74 15.67
N ASP A 80 8.05 -1.45 15.72
CA ASP A 80 7.23 -0.75 14.71
C ASP A 80 7.94 -0.71 13.35
N ALA A 81 9.26 -0.51 13.32
CA ALA A 81 10.06 -0.59 12.09
C ALA A 81 9.99 -1.99 11.43
N ALA A 82 10.16 -3.05 12.21
CA ALA A 82 10.08 -4.43 11.71
C ALA A 82 8.67 -4.77 11.20
N ARG A 83 7.64 -4.28 11.89
CA ARG A 83 6.25 -4.42 11.46
C ARG A 83 5.99 -3.67 10.15
N ALA A 84 6.47 -2.43 10.04
CA ALA A 84 6.34 -1.62 8.84
C ALA A 84 6.95 -2.33 7.62
N ASP A 85 8.20 -2.77 7.74
CA ASP A 85 8.95 -3.45 6.68
C ASP A 85 8.23 -4.73 6.20
N ARG A 86 7.75 -5.57 7.12
CA ARG A 86 7.01 -6.79 6.79
C ARG A 86 5.72 -6.48 6.03
N ASP A 87 4.95 -5.52 6.52
CA ASP A 87 3.62 -5.20 6.00
C ASP A 87 3.75 -4.51 4.62
N LEU A 88 4.75 -3.63 4.42
CA LEU A 88 5.08 -3.03 3.14
C LEU A 88 5.52 -4.07 2.09
N ARG A 89 6.36 -5.04 2.45
CA ARG A 89 6.75 -6.14 1.54
C ARG A 89 5.55 -6.96 1.09
N LYS A 90 4.63 -7.26 2.02
CA LYS A 90 3.41 -7.99 1.70
C LYS A 90 2.51 -7.18 0.78
N GLY A 91 2.34 -5.88 1.06
CA GLY A 91 1.63 -4.93 0.21
C GLY A 91 2.19 -4.91 -1.21
N ALA A 92 3.50 -4.71 -1.35
CA ALA A 92 4.17 -4.67 -2.65
C ALA A 92 3.98 -5.96 -3.47
N ARG A 93 4.07 -7.13 -2.82
CA ARG A 93 3.84 -8.43 -3.48
C ARG A 93 2.42 -8.54 -4.04
N LEU A 94 1.42 -8.12 -3.26
CA LEU A 94 0.01 -8.16 -3.66
C LEU A 94 -0.30 -7.15 -4.76
N LEU A 95 0.23 -5.92 -4.66
CA LEU A 95 0.10 -4.92 -5.71
C LEU A 95 0.72 -5.40 -7.03
N ARG A 96 1.90 -6.03 -6.98
CA ARG A 96 2.51 -6.67 -8.16
C ARG A 96 1.62 -7.77 -8.76
N ALA A 97 0.90 -8.53 -7.94
CA ALA A 97 -0.05 -9.52 -8.41
C ALA A 97 -1.30 -8.88 -9.03
N ALA A 98 -1.85 -7.83 -8.41
CA ALA A 98 -2.95 -7.05 -8.95
C ALA A 98 -2.61 -6.45 -10.32
N GLY A 99 -1.41 -5.88 -10.46
CA GLY A 99 -0.93 -5.33 -11.73
C GLY A 99 -0.97 -6.35 -12.86
N ARG A 100 -0.52 -7.60 -12.60
CA ARG A 100 -0.59 -8.67 -13.60
C ARG A 100 -2.02 -8.95 -14.08
N SER A 101 -3.00 -8.94 -13.17
CA SER A 101 -4.41 -9.10 -13.53
C SER A 101 -4.95 -7.96 -14.40
N PHE A 102 -4.39 -6.76 -14.27
CA PHE A 102 -4.78 -5.58 -15.05
C PHE A 102 -3.88 -5.31 -16.27
N GLY A 103 -2.89 -6.18 -16.55
CA GLY A 103 -1.92 -5.96 -17.62
C GLY A 103 -0.89 -4.85 -17.35
N ILE A 104 -0.71 -4.47 -16.08
CA ILE A 104 0.23 -3.44 -15.64
C ILE A 104 1.49 -4.09 -15.05
N ARG A 105 2.66 -3.62 -15.46
CA ARG A 105 3.93 -4.01 -14.83
C ARG A 105 4.25 -3.09 -13.65
N ILE A 106 4.03 -3.59 -12.44
CA ILE A 106 4.45 -2.92 -11.20
C ILE A 106 5.85 -3.42 -10.82
N GLY A 107 6.81 -2.51 -10.78
CA GLY A 107 8.20 -2.77 -10.35
C GLY A 107 8.35 -2.82 -8.83
N LYS A 108 9.59 -2.65 -8.33
CA LYS A 108 9.84 -2.48 -6.88
C LYS A 108 9.13 -1.23 -6.37
N LEU A 109 8.65 -1.28 -5.13
CA LEU A 109 7.98 -0.17 -4.44
C LEU A 109 8.81 0.20 -3.21
N ASN A 110 9.47 1.36 -3.22
CA ASN A 110 10.33 1.85 -2.13
C ASN A 110 11.35 0.83 -1.60
N GLY A 111 11.92 0.01 -2.48
CA GLY A 111 12.89 -1.04 -2.13
C GLY A 111 12.29 -2.44 -1.91
N PHE A 112 10.97 -2.61 -1.98
CA PHE A 112 10.24 -3.87 -1.74
C PHE A 112 9.59 -4.50 -2.97
#